data_AF-A0A537XKP1-F1
#
_entry.id   AF-A0A537XKP1-F1
#
_cell.length_a   1.000
_cell.length_b   1.000
_cell.length_c   1.000
_cell.angle_alpha   90.00
_cell.angle_beta   90.00
_cell.angle_gamma   90.00
#
_symmetry.space_group_name_H-M   'P 1'
#
loop_
_entity.id
_entity.type
_entity.pdbx_description
1 polymer ?
#
loop_
_entity_poly.entity_id
_entity_poly.type
_entity_poly.pdbx_seq_one_letter_code
_entity_poly.pdbx_strand_id
1 'polypeptide(L)'
;MRPHGGKAATPRRADDDFAVWGVHLLTHVLASEAYSPEEAAEVVVEFPVTFPPLMVPVVVGQSCLRRVVDIAQAALRRAPASRNALAFAAQVATAEGDPARANLLMEEAWSAGEPDQGLRQTRAVILVAAGDVVKAIPEIDAQCVDSPDYFVPQALRAETLTLLERRVAGPAGEACTCGSGLPYAGCCREAELDALRRFEDRTDLEDLIRKLHAHLADLDGFISAAGEEWRRAHRQWWGGDYSLSESDLVLIALWGAGVIAPAPATATRWAVSGGRGTVLEDFARLPEVRERHGRLIDAWVESARFGVWQVDPHQRGPGLILDDLLTGLKIYAAVEPGVRDDVADPWTVLVGPMVPDGGIWRSLPGLVVLSPAEADILVGRVNELASVVVECGPGDAPQLGVGAIPPSMLPEMGPPPPPEVARVLVDTANAMLPELLAE
;
A
#
# COMPACT_ATOMS: atom_id res chain seq x y z
N MET A 1 31.87 -5.58 -35.97
CA MET A 1 31.20 -4.47 -35.27
C MET A 1 29.77 -4.35 -35.76
N ARG A 2 28.82 -4.91 -35.00
CA ARG A 2 27.37 -4.66 -35.11
C ARG A 2 26.92 -4.22 -33.72
N PRO A 3 26.21 -3.08 -33.55
CA PRO A 3 25.66 -2.73 -32.26
C PRO A 3 24.38 -3.54 -32.03
N HIS A 4 24.32 -4.25 -30.90
CA HIS A 4 23.11 -4.91 -30.40
C HIS A 4 22.13 -3.86 -29.86
N GLY A 5 20.85 -4.08 -30.19
CA GLY A 5 19.74 -3.19 -29.86
C GLY A 5 19.50 -3.04 -28.36
N GLY A 6 19.30 -1.79 -27.96
CA GLY A 6 18.71 -1.44 -26.67
C GLY A 6 17.29 -1.98 -26.61
N LYS A 7 16.99 -2.73 -25.54
CA LYS A 7 15.62 -3.00 -25.12
C LYS A 7 14.95 -1.67 -24.85
N ALA A 8 13.76 -1.49 -25.43
CA ALA A 8 12.91 -0.33 -25.21
C ALA A 8 12.69 -0.15 -23.70
N ALA A 9 13.06 1.03 -23.21
CA ALA A 9 12.61 1.51 -21.92
C ALA A 9 11.08 1.52 -21.94
N THR A 10 10.47 0.86 -20.96
CA THR A 10 9.05 1.03 -20.65
C THR A 10 8.79 2.53 -20.48
N PRO A 11 7.77 3.12 -21.13
CA PRO A 11 7.54 4.54 -21.01
C PRO A 11 7.27 4.88 -19.54
N ARG A 12 7.99 5.85 -18.98
CA ARG A 12 7.53 6.58 -17.80
C ARG A 12 6.07 6.97 -18.07
N ARG A 13 5.13 6.55 -17.22
CA ARG A 13 3.77 7.12 -17.26
C ARG A 13 3.93 8.60 -16.94
N ALA A 14 3.73 9.44 -17.95
CA ALA A 14 3.67 10.90 -17.79
C ALA A 14 2.50 11.36 -16.88
N ASP A 15 1.67 10.42 -16.43
CA ASP A 15 0.49 10.64 -15.60
C ASP A 15 0.84 10.99 -14.13
N ASP A 16 1.95 10.48 -13.58
CA ASP A 16 2.24 10.63 -12.14
C ASP A 16 2.80 12.03 -11.78
N ASP A 17 3.66 12.60 -12.63
CA ASP A 17 4.18 13.97 -12.45
C ASP A 17 3.07 15.03 -12.70
N PHE A 18 2.12 14.73 -13.60
CA PHE A 18 0.94 15.57 -13.83
C PHE A 18 -0.04 15.51 -12.65
N ALA A 19 -0.17 14.36 -11.99
CA ALA A 19 -1.06 14.19 -10.85
C ALA A 19 -0.66 15.06 -9.64
N VAL A 20 0.63 15.11 -9.28
CA VAL A 20 1.11 15.87 -8.12
C VAL A 20 1.08 17.39 -8.38
N TRP A 21 1.58 17.84 -9.55
CA TRP A 21 1.51 19.25 -9.93
C TRP A 21 0.06 19.71 -10.17
N GLY A 22 -0.78 18.85 -10.74
CA GLY A 22 -2.19 19.09 -11.00
C GLY A 22 -2.98 19.33 -9.71
N VAL A 23 -2.76 18.51 -8.66
CA VAL A 23 -3.45 18.67 -7.37
C VAL A 23 -3.05 19.95 -6.64
N HIS A 24 -1.77 20.31 -6.62
CA HIS A 24 -1.33 21.59 -6.01
C HIS A 24 -1.89 22.80 -6.75
N LEU A 25 -1.86 22.77 -8.09
CA LEU A 25 -2.44 23.84 -8.91
C LEU A 25 -3.95 23.94 -8.71
N LEU A 26 -4.66 22.81 -8.74
CA LEU A 26 -6.10 22.75 -8.47
C LEU A 26 -6.42 23.31 -7.09
N THR A 27 -5.72 22.86 -6.06
CA THR A 27 -5.93 23.33 -4.69
C THR A 27 -5.72 24.84 -4.62
N HIS A 28 -4.64 25.35 -5.21
CA HIS A 28 -4.35 26.79 -5.24
C HIS A 28 -5.47 27.60 -5.92
N VAL A 29 -5.90 27.20 -7.12
CA VAL A 29 -6.95 27.89 -7.88
C VAL A 29 -8.29 27.84 -7.12
N LEU A 30 -8.64 26.67 -6.62
CA LEU A 30 -9.94 26.44 -5.97
C LEU A 30 -10.02 27.08 -4.59
N ALA A 31 -8.92 27.20 -3.84
CA ALA A 31 -8.90 27.79 -2.51
C ALA A 31 -8.63 29.31 -2.51
N SER A 32 -7.87 29.83 -3.48
CA SER A 32 -7.40 31.23 -3.48
C SER A 32 -8.48 32.24 -3.87
N GLU A 33 -8.70 33.25 -3.04
CA GLU A 33 -9.59 34.38 -3.36
C GLU A 33 -9.13 35.23 -4.55
N ALA A 34 -7.90 35.02 -5.05
CA ALA A 34 -7.40 35.69 -6.25
C ALA A 34 -8.14 35.25 -7.52
N TYR A 35 -8.79 34.08 -7.50
CA TYR A 35 -9.61 33.56 -8.60
C TYR A 35 -11.09 33.68 -8.26
N SER A 36 -11.86 34.26 -9.17
CA SER A 36 -13.32 34.26 -9.09
C SER A 36 -13.89 32.85 -9.19
N PRO A 37 -15.11 32.59 -8.68
CA PRO A 37 -15.76 31.29 -8.83
C PRO A 37 -15.90 30.85 -10.29
N GLU A 38 -16.11 31.80 -11.22
CA GLU A 38 -16.21 31.56 -12.65
C GLU A 38 -14.89 31.09 -13.27
N GLU A 39 -13.76 31.71 -12.91
CA GLU A 39 -12.42 31.31 -13.38
C GLU A 39 -12.05 29.94 -12.81
N ALA A 40 -12.32 29.70 -11.53
CA ALA A 40 -12.08 28.41 -10.90
C ALA A 40 -12.97 27.30 -11.52
N ALA A 41 -14.22 27.60 -11.85
CA ALA A 41 -15.13 26.68 -12.51
C ALA A 41 -14.67 26.27 -13.91
N GLU A 42 -14.02 27.17 -14.65
CA GLU A 42 -13.39 26.83 -15.94
C GLU A 42 -12.32 25.75 -15.77
N VAL A 43 -11.46 25.88 -14.76
CA VAL A 43 -10.44 24.87 -14.45
C VAL A 43 -11.07 23.53 -14.07
N VAL A 44 -12.18 23.51 -13.32
CA VAL A 44 -12.92 22.28 -13.01
C VAL A 44 -13.44 21.62 -14.29
N VAL A 45 -14.10 22.39 -15.15
CA VAL A 45 -14.73 21.87 -16.38
C VAL A 45 -13.70 21.35 -17.37
N GLU A 46 -12.58 22.06 -17.53
CA GLU A 46 -11.54 21.78 -18.52
C GLU A 46 -10.43 20.86 -18.00
N PHE A 47 -10.54 20.36 -16.77
CA PHE A 47 -9.57 19.43 -16.22
C PHE A 47 -9.44 18.20 -17.13
N PRO A 48 -8.23 17.82 -17.57
CA PRO A 48 -8.04 16.88 -18.67
C PRO A 48 -8.37 15.42 -18.32
N VAL A 49 -8.52 15.11 -17.03
CA VAL A 49 -8.94 13.81 -16.51
C VAL A 49 -10.16 14.00 -15.62
N THR A 50 -10.75 12.90 -15.12
CA THR A 50 -11.83 13.04 -14.13
C THR A 50 -11.32 13.78 -12.91
N PHE A 51 -12.12 14.77 -12.48
CA PHE A 51 -11.80 15.63 -11.35
C PHE A 51 -11.42 14.79 -10.11
N PRO A 52 -10.28 15.05 -9.46
CA PRO A 52 -9.76 14.14 -8.44
C PRO A 52 -10.73 13.99 -7.24
N PRO A 53 -10.84 12.78 -6.67
CA PRO A 53 -11.62 12.56 -5.45
C PRO A 53 -11.00 13.34 -4.27
N LEU A 54 -11.81 13.62 -3.24
CA LEU A 54 -11.39 14.23 -1.98
C LEU A 54 -10.80 15.66 -2.07
N MET A 55 -10.90 16.33 -3.22
CA MET A 55 -10.42 17.71 -3.37
C MET A 55 -11.25 18.72 -2.59
N VAL A 56 -12.57 18.51 -2.49
CA VAL A 56 -13.46 19.45 -1.78
C VAL A 56 -13.09 19.60 -0.30
N PRO A 57 -12.90 18.52 0.50
CA PRO A 57 -12.40 18.65 1.86
C PRO A 57 -11.08 19.43 1.98
N VAL A 58 -10.12 19.18 1.09
CA VAL A 58 -8.82 19.88 1.07
C VAL A 58 -9.01 21.38 0.84
N VAL A 59 -9.81 21.74 -0.17
CA VAL A 59 -10.09 23.15 -0.50
C VAL A 59 -10.88 23.84 0.61
N VAL A 60 -11.84 23.16 1.23
CA VAL A 60 -12.60 23.71 2.38
C VAL A 60 -11.68 23.99 3.56
N GLY A 61 -10.72 23.10 3.85
CA GLY A 61 -9.73 23.30 4.91
C GLY A 61 -8.81 24.51 4.69
N GLN A 62 -8.59 24.91 3.43
CA GLN A 62 -7.77 26.08 3.07
C GLN A 62 -8.57 27.35 2.77
N SER A 63 -9.90 27.24 2.68
CA SER A 63 -10.79 28.36 2.34
C SER A 63 -12.10 28.27 3.13
N CYS A 64 -13.23 28.03 2.46
CA CYS A 64 -14.52 27.79 3.12
C CYS A 64 -15.49 27.00 2.21
N LEU A 65 -16.50 26.38 2.83
CA LEU A 65 -17.56 25.65 2.12
C LEU A 65 -18.32 26.52 1.10
N ARG A 66 -18.59 27.78 1.44
CA ARG A 66 -19.31 28.70 0.55
C ARG A 66 -18.59 28.87 -0.79
N ARG A 67 -17.25 28.97 -0.77
CA ARG A 67 -16.45 29.15 -1.99
C ARG A 67 -16.60 27.97 -2.94
N VAL A 68 -16.47 26.73 -2.44
CA VAL A 68 -16.63 25.53 -3.29
C VAL A 68 -18.07 25.35 -3.79
N VAL A 69 -19.07 25.78 -3.03
CA VAL A 69 -20.47 25.86 -3.48
C VAL A 69 -20.63 26.82 -4.65
N ASP A 70 -20.09 28.04 -4.54
CA ASP A 70 -20.16 29.04 -5.61
C ASP A 70 -19.47 28.55 -6.89
N ILE A 71 -18.31 27.89 -6.76
CA ILE A 71 -17.57 27.27 -7.88
C ILE A 71 -18.38 26.15 -8.52
N ALA A 72 -18.97 25.23 -7.73
CA ALA A 72 -19.75 24.12 -8.26
C ALA A 72 -20.99 24.60 -9.03
N GLN A 73 -21.67 25.63 -8.51
CA GLN A 73 -22.79 26.26 -9.20
C GLN A 73 -22.35 26.93 -10.52
N ALA A 74 -21.20 27.62 -10.52
CA ALA A 74 -20.64 28.22 -11.72
C ALA A 74 -20.25 27.15 -12.77
N ALA A 75 -19.64 26.04 -12.34
CA ALA A 75 -19.26 24.92 -13.20
C ALA A 75 -20.48 24.26 -13.84
N LEU A 76 -21.54 23.98 -13.06
CA LEU A 76 -22.79 23.41 -13.58
C LEU A 76 -23.53 24.38 -14.52
N ARG A 77 -23.50 25.69 -14.27
CA ARG A 77 -24.07 26.67 -15.22
C ARG A 77 -23.30 26.70 -16.53
N ARG A 78 -21.96 26.62 -16.48
CA ARG A 78 -21.08 26.67 -17.65
C ARG A 78 -21.19 25.39 -18.50
N ALA A 79 -21.20 24.22 -17.85
CA ALA A 79 -21.21 22.93 -18.52
C ALA A 79 -22.04 21.90 -17.72
N PRO A 80 -23.39 21.94 -17.83
CA PRO A 80 -24.28 21.13 -16.99
C PRO A 80 -24.15 19.61 -17.21
N ALA A 81 -23.70 19.20 -18.40
CA ALA A 81 -23.46 17.80 -18.74
C ALA A 81 -21.99 17.39 -18.62
N SER A 82 -21.11 18.28 -18.14
CA SER A 82 -19.70 17.94 -17.94
C SER A 82 -19.57 16.95 -16.78
N ARG A 83 -18.93 15.81 -17.04
CA ARG A 83 -18.60 14.81 -16.01
C ARG A 83 -17.84 15.44 -14.84
N ASN A 84 -16.88 16.33 -15.11
CA ASN A 84 -16.10 16.98 -14.06
C ASN A 84 -16.94 17.96 -13.23
N ALA A 85 -17.83 18.73 -13.89
CA ALA A 85 -18.73 19.63 -13.18
C ALA A 85 -19.68 18.85 -12.25
N LEU A 86 -20.25 17.74 -12.75
CA LEU A 86 -21.15 16.87 -11.98
C LEU A 86 -20.42 16.16 -10.84
N ALA A 87 -19.24 15.59 -11.08
CA ALA A 87 -18.43 14.93 -10.05
C ALA A 87 -17.97 15.91 -8.95
N PHE A 88 -17.51 17.10 -9.32
CA PHE A 88 -17.16 18.15 -8.36
C PHE A 88 -18.38 18.60 -7.54
N ALA A 89 -19.52 18.84 -8.20
CA ALA A 89 -20.75 19.21 -7.51
C ALA A 89 -21.25 18.10 -6.56
N ALA A 90 -21.05 16.83 -6.91
CA ALA A 90 -21.39 15.70 -6.04
C ALA A 90 -20.52 15.66 -4.77
N GLN A 91 -19.21 15.94 -4.90
CA GLN A 91 -18.32 16.10 -3.74
C GLN A 91 -18.75 17.31 -2.87
N VAL A 92 -19.15 18.42 -3.49
CA VAL A 92 -19.68 19.59 -2.76
C VAL A 92 -20.96 19.25 -2.02
N ALA A 93 -21.93 18.59 -2.66
CA ALA A 93 -23.17 18.16 -2.01
C ALA A 93 -22.90 17.22 -0.82
N THR A 94 -21.86 16.38 -0.92
CA THR A 94 -21.38 15.55 0.20
C THR A 94 -20.89 16.42 1.36
N ALA A 95 -20.07 17.43 1.09
CA ALA A 95 -19.58 18.38 2.10
C ALA A 95 -20.69 19.27 2.69
N GLU A 96 -21.76 19.53 1.94
CA GLU A 96 -22.98 20.21 2.42
C GLU A 96 -23.85 19.29 3.31
N GLY A 97 -23.54 17.99 3.40
CA GLY A 97 -24.34 17.01 4.14
C GLY A 97 -25.62 16.58 3.42
N ASP A 98 -25.67 16.66 2.09
CA ASP A 98 -26.79 16.25 1.24
C ASP A 98 -26.43 15.02 0.39
N PRO A 99 -26.44 13.81 0.99
CA PRO A 99 -26.07 12.58 0.29
C PRO A 99 -27.06 12.22 -0.83
N ALA A 100 -28.32 12.66 -0.75
CA ALA A 100 -29.32 12.41 -1.79
C ALA A 100 -28.96 13.16 -3.07
N ARG A 101 -28.65 14.45 -2.94
CA ARG A 101 -28.18 15.27 -4.07
C ARG A 101 -26.83 14.81 -4.60
N ALA A 102 -25.90 14.44 -3.71
CA ALA A 102 -24.60 13.91 -4.12
C ALA A 102 -24.75 12.66 -5.00
N ASN A 103 -25.61 11.71 -4.60
CA ASN A 103 -25.88 10.50 -5.37
C ASN A 103 -26.53 10.80 -6.73
N LEU A 104 -27.50 11.72 -6.80
CA LEU A 104 -28.13 12.10 -8.07
C LEU A 104 -27.10 12.68 -9.06
N LEU A 105 -26.27 13.62 -8.60
CA LEU A 105 -25.20 14.22 -9.41
C LEU A 105 -24.18 13.16 -9.85
N MET A 106 -23.89 12.19 -8.99
CA MET A 106 -22.97 11.09 -9.31
C MET A 106 -23.55 10.15 -10.38
N GLU A 107 -24.83 9.78 -10.30
CA GLU A 107 -25.47 8.95 -11.31
C GLU A 107 -25.58 9.68 -12.67
N GLU A 108 -25.80 10.99 -12.67
CA GLU A 108 -25.72 11.81 -13.88
C GLU A 108 -24.30 11.82 -14.46
N ALA A 109 -23.27 12.01 -13.64
CA ALA A 109 -21.87 11.96 -14.07
C ALA A 109 -21.50 10.58 -14.63
N TRP A 110 -22.02 9.51 -14.01
CA TRP A 110 -21.83 8.13 -14.43
C TRP A 110 -22.48 7.83 -15.77
N SER A 111 -23.63 8.45 -16.04
CA SER A 111 -24.37 8.29 -17.30
C SER A 111 -23.77 9.11 -18.45
N ALA A 112 -22.87 10.05 -18.18
CA ALA A 112 -22.25 10.92 -19.18
C ALA A 112 -21.17 10.21 -20.04
N GLY A 113 -20.85 8.94 -19.76
CA GLY A 113 -19.97 8.10 -20.57
C GLY A 113 -19.33 6.97 -19.73
N GLU A 114 -18.44 6.17 -20.33
CA GLU A 114 -17.76 5.08 -19.60
C GLU A 114 -17.01 5.61 -18.36
N PRO A 115 -17.26 5.07 -17.15
CA PRO A 115 -16.60 5.50 -15.92
C PRO A 115 -15.11 5.16 -15.93
N ASP A 116 -14.26 6.17 -15.77
CA ASP A 116 -12.84 5.94 -15.52
C ASP A 116 -12.56 5.68 -14.03
N GLN A 117 -11.28 5.52 -13.67
CA GLN A 117 -10.86 5.22 -12.31
C GLN A 117 -11.16 6.36 -11.32
N GLY A 118 -10.99 7.62 -11.73
CA GLY A 118 -11.27 8.79 -10.88
C GLY A 118 -12.76 8.92 -10.55
N LEU A 119 -13.62 8.58 -11.52
CA LEU A 119 -15.07 8.59 -11.32
C LEU A 119 -15.52 7.49 -10.36
N ARG A 120 -14.95 6.28 -10.47
CA ARG A 120 -15.18 5.16 -9.54
C ARG A 120 -14.76 5.52 -8.11
N GLN A 121 -13.61 6.17 -7.95
CA GLN A 121 -13.13 6.65 -6.66
C GLN A 121 -14.07 7.69 -6.05
N THR A 122 -14.48 8.69 -6.84
CA THR A 122 -15.39 9.73 -6.38
C THR A 122 -16.73 9.14 -5.92
N ARG A 123 -17.27 8.18 -6.68
CA ARG A 123 -18.49 7.46 -6.29
C ARG A 123 -18.31 6.69 -4.98
N ALA A 124 -17.20 5.97 -4.81
CA ALA A 124 -16.92 5.24 -3.59
C ALA A 124 -16.86 6.18 -2.36
N VAL A 125 -16.20 7.34 -2.49
CA VAL A 125 -16.16 8.38 -1.43
C VAL A 125 -17.57 8.86 -1.07
N ILE A 126 -18.41 9.16 -2.06
CA ILE A 126 -19.79 9.62 -1.83
C ILE A 126 -20.61 8.55 -1.12
N LEU A 127 -20.48 7.28 -1.52
CA LEU A 127 -21.19 6.16 -0.88
C LEU A 127 -20.77 5.98 0.57
N VAL A 128 -19.46 6.07 0.87
CA VAL A 128 -18.94 6.01 2.26
C VAL A 128 -19.49 7.17 3.09
N ALA A 129 -19.42 8.39 2.57
CA ALA A 129 -19.92 9.59 3.26
C ALA A 129 -21.44 9.55 3.49
N ALA A 130 -22.20 8.93 2.58
CA ALA A 130 -23.62 8.68 2.74
C ALA A 130 -23.95 7.55 3.73
N GLY A 131 -22.95 6.79 4.20
CA GLY A 131 -23.14 5.62 5.06
C GLY A 131 -23.66 4.38 4.32
N ASP A 132 -23.65 4.38 2.98
CA ASP A 132 -24.03 3.23 2.12
C ASP A 132 -22.81 2.34 1.84
N VAL A 133 -22.19 1.89 2.93
CA VAL A 133 -20.94 1.12 2.94
C VAL A 133 -21.03 -0.20 2.15
N VAL A 134 -22.19 -0.84 2.11
CA VAL A 134 -22.38 -2.11 1.40
C VAL A 134 -22.21 -1.94 -0.11
N LYS A 135 -22.61 -0.79 -0.67
CA LYS A 135 -22.35 -0.46 -2.08
C LYS A 135 -20.93 0.05 -2.30
N ALA A 136 -20.33 0.71 -1.30
CA ALA A 136 -18.97 1.23 -1.42
C ALA A 136 -17.91 0.11 -1.46
N ILE A 137 -18.04 -0.93 -0.63
CA ILE A 137 -17.02 -1.98 -0.46
C ILE A 137 -16.61 -2.65 -1.78
N PRO A 138 -17.53 -3.13 -2.64
CA PRO A 138 -17.14 -3.75 -3.91
C PRO A 138 -16.37 -2.81 -4.85
N GLU A 139 -16.72 -1.52 -4.86
CA GLU A 139 -16.03 -0.50 -5.68
C GLU A 139 -14.61 -0.25 -5.15
N ILE A 140 -14.45 -0.19 -3.82
CA ILE A 140 -13.15 -0.04 -3.16
C ILE A 140 -12.29 -1.28 -3.39
N ASP A 141 -12.86 -2.47 -3.20
CA ASP A 141 -12.16 -3.74 -3.35
C ASP A 141 -11.62 -3.93 -4.78
N ALA A 142 -12.43 -3.62 -5.79
CA ALA A 142 -11.98 -3.68 -7.19
C ALA A 142 -10.78 -2.76 -7.45
N GLN A 143 -10.79 -1.54 -6.90
CA GLN A 143 -9.69 -0.59 -7.08
C GLN A 143 -8.42 -1.03 -6.37
N CYS A 144 -8.53 -1.60 -5.17
CA CYS A 144 -7.38 -2.14 -4.46
C CYS A 144 -6.80 -3.39 -5.14
N VAL A 145 -7.61 -4.18 -5.87
CA VAL A 145 -7.13 -5.28 -6.70
C VAL A 145 -6.39 -4.75 -7.93
N ASP A 146 -6.95 -3.76 -8.61
CA ASP A 146 -6.39 -3.20 -9.84
C ASP A 146 -5.10 -2.38 -9.59
N SER A 147 -4.96 -1.80 -8.39
CA SER A 147 -3.83 -0.94 -8.02
C SER A 147 -3.49 -1.07 -6.53
N PRO A 148 -2.87 -2.20 -6.12
CA PRO A 148 -2.59 -2.48 -4.71
C PRO A 148 -1.60 -1.48 -4.09
N ASP A 149 -0.70 -0.87 -4.87
CA ASP A 149 0.24 0.13 -4.35
C ASP A 149 -0.38 1.54 -4.25
N TYR A 150 -1.60 1.75 -4.75
CA TYR A 150 -2.23 3.07 -4.74
C TYR A 150 -2.98 3.30 -3.42
N PHE A 151 -2.56 4.31 -2.65
CA PHE A 151 -3.01 4.48 -1.27
C PHE A 151 -4.45 5.01 -1.14
N VAL A 152 -4.95 5.83 -2.05
CA VAL A 152 -6.28 6.46 -1.92
C VAL A 152 -7.42 5.45 -1.69
N PRO A 153 -7.59 4.39 -2.49
CA PRO A 153 -8.61 3.37 -2.24
C PRO A 153 -8.33 2.58 -0.95
N GLN A 154 -7.07 2.41 -0.56
CA GLN A 154 -6.70 1.74 0.70
C GLN A 154 -7.08 2.57 1.93
N ALA A 155 -6.85 3.89 1.90
CA ALA A 155 -7.30 4.81 2.94
C ALA A 155 -8.83 4.81 3.06
N LEU A 156 -9.53 4.81 1.92
CA LEU A 156 -11.00 4.73 1.90
C LEU A 156 -11.49 3.38 2.46
N ARG A 157 -10.79 2.27 2.19
CA ARG A 157 -11.06 0.98 2.82
C ARG A 157 -10.88 1.05 4.34
N ALA A 158 -9.79 1.64 4.82
CA ALA A 158 -9.51 1.77 6.24
C ALA A 158 -10.64 2.53 6.97
N GLU A 159 -11.07 3.66 6.42
CA GLU A 159 -12.20 4.43 6.94
C GLU A 159 -13.50 3.61 6.94
N THR A 160 -13.78 2.95 5.82
CA THR A 160 -14.99 2.13 5.65
C THR A 160 -15.03 1.00 6.67
N LEU A 161 -13.97 0.22 6.81
CA LEU A 161 -13.92 -0.90 7.75
C LEU A 161 -13.95 -0.44 9.21
N THR A 162 -13.34 0.70 9.53
CA THR A 162 -13.48 1.32 10.86
C THR A 162 -14.93 1.70 11.17
N LEU A 163 -15.65 2.21 10.18
CA LEU A 163 -17.08 2.50 10.30
C LEU A 163 -17.90 1.22 10.48
N LEU A 164 -17.58 0.15 9.73
CA LEU A 164 -18.25 -1.16 9.88
C LEU A 164 -18.08 -1.73 11.28
N GLU A 165 -16.84 -1.78 11.79
CA GLU A 165 -16.52 -2.31 13.13
C GLU A 165 -17.36 -1.62 14.21
N ARG A 166 -17.44 -0.27 14.16
CA ARG A 166 -18.26 0.52 15.08
C ARG A 166 -19.76 0.21 14.94
N ARG A 167 -20.29 0.09 13.72
CA ARG A 167 -21.71 -0.17 13.48
C ARG A 167 -22.13 -1.57 13.90
N VAL A 168 -21.29 -2.57 13.64
CA VAL A 168 -21.53 -3.96 14.04
C VAL A 168 -21.53 -4.09 15.57
N ALA A 169 -20.63 -3.38 16.25
CA ALA A 169 -20.59 -3.31 17.72
C ALA A 169 -21.76 -2.54 18.33
N GLY A 170 -22.41 -1.65 17.56
CA GLY A 170 -23.55 -0.85 17.98
C GLY A 170 -24.91 -1.58 18.00
N PRO A 171 -26.00 -0.86 18.34
CA PRO A 171 -27.33 -1.44 18.48
C PRO A 171 -27.89 -1.96 17.16
N ALA A 172 -28.29 -3.23 17.12
CA ALA A 172 -28.78 -3.86 15.88
C ALA A 172 -30.20 -3.40 15.45
N GLY A 173 -30.95 -2.79 16.36
CA GLY A 173 -32.35 -2.40 16.16
C GLY A 173 -32.58 -1.03 15.50
N GLU A 174 -31.52 -0.28 15.21
CA GLU A 174 -31.62 1.02 14.54
C GLU A 174 -32.00 0.88 13.06
N ALA A 175 -32.51 1.96 12.47
CA ALA A 175 -32.78 2.00 11.04
C ALA A 175 -31.48 1.89 10.24
N CYS A 176 -31.52 1.14 9.14
CA CYS A 176 -30.34 0.99 8.29
C CYS A 176 -30.01 2.29 7.54
N THR A 177 -28.73 2.64 7.49
CA THR A 177 -28.22 3.87 6.83
C THR A 177 -28.20 3.79 5.30
N CYS A 178 -28.42 2.61 4.71
CA CYS A 178 -28.45 2.43 3.26
C CYS A 178 -29.71 2.98 2.58
N GLY A 179 -30.63 3.58 3.34
CA GLY A 179 -31.86 4.18 2.82
C GLY A 179 -33.00 3.20 2.52
N SER A 180 -32.85 1.91 2.87
CA SER A 180 -33.89 0.90 2.66
C SER A 180 -35.11 1.06 3.57
N GLY A 181 -34.98 1.81 4.67
CA GLY A 181 -36.00 1.92 5.72
C GLY A 181 -36.17 0.66 6.58
N LEU A 182 -35.39 -0.40 6.34
CA LEU A 182 -35.41 -1.63 7.13
C LEU A 182 -34.55 -1.49 8.40
N PRO A 183 -34.82 -2.29 9.46
CA PRO A 183 -33.91 -2.41 10.60
C PRO A 183 -32.53 -2.91 10.15
N TYR A 184 -31.46 -2.35 10.72
CA TYR A 184 -30.07 -2.66 10.39
C TYR A 184 -29.78 -4.18 10.48
N ALA A 185 -30.24 -4.83 11.55
CA ALA A 185 -30.09 -6.27 11.77
C ALA A 185 -30.56 -7.13 10.60
N GLY A 186 -31.65 -6.75 9.93
CA GLY A 186 -32.25 -7.49 8.82
C GLY A 186 -31.93 -6.91 7.45
N CYS A 187 -30.97 -5.99 7.37
CA CYS A 187 -30.62 -5.30 6.13
C CYS A 187 -29.12 -5.42 5.83
N CYS A 188 -28.28 -4.47 6.26
CA CYS A 188 -26.87 -4.44 5.90
C CYS A 188 -25.95 -5.19 6.86
N ARG A 189 -26.40 -5.55 8.06
CA ARG A 189 -25.52 -6.09 9.12
C ARG A 189 -24.75 -7.34 8.70
N GLU A 190 -25.39 -8.27 7.99
CA GLU A 190 -24.73 -9.51 7.54
C GLU A 190 -23.65 -9.23 6.49
N ALA A 191 -23.96 -8.41 5.49
CA ALA A 191 -22.99 -8.00 4.47
C ALA A 191 -21.79 -7.24 5.06
N GLU A 192 -22.03 -6.39 6.06
CA GLU A 192 -20.97 -5.66 6.77
C GLU A 192 -20.09 -6.60 7.61
N LEU A 193 -20.69 -7.58 8.29
CA LEU A 193 -19.96 -8.64 8.99
C LEU A 193 -19.10 -9.47 8.03
N ASP A 194 -19.63 -9.83 6.87
CA ASP A 194 -18.90 -10.60 5.87
C ASP A 194 -17.74 -9.79 5.27
N ALA A 195 -17.88 -8.48 5.13
CA ALA A 195 -16.76 -7.62 4.71
C ALA A 195 -15.62 -7.61 5.74
N LEU A 196 -15.94 -7.50 7.04
CA LEU A 196 -14.95 -7.60 8.12
C LEU A 196 -14.27 -8.97 8.14
N ARG A 197 -15.06 -10.05 8.06
CA ARG A 197 -14.52 -11.43 8.01
C ARG A 197 -13.59 -11.64 6.84
N ARG A 198 -13.94 -11.19 5.63
CA ARG A 198 -13.07 -11.31 4.45
C ARG A 198 -11.76 -10.56 4.61
N PHE A 199 -11.79 -9.40 5.27
CA PHE A 199 -10.56 -8.64 5.56
C PHE A 199 -9.64 -9.42 6.50
N GLU A 200 -10.19 -10.04 7.54
CA GLU A 200 -9.45 -10.83 8.52
C GLU A 200 -9.06 -12.24 8.03
N ASP A 201 -9.77 -12.78 7.04
CA ASP A 201 -9.56 -14.15 6.56
C ASP A 201 -8.20 -14.32 5.89
N ARG A 202 -7.35 -15.15 6.49
CA ARG A 202 -6.00 -15.48 6.00
C ARG A 202 -5.89 -16.91 5.50
N THR A 203 -7.01 -17.63 5.38
CA THR A 203 -7.02 -19.09 5.15
C THR A 203 -6.21 -19.51 3.93
N ASP A 204 -6.35 -18.81 2.80
CA ASP A 204 -5.62 -19.18 1.58
C ASP A 204 -4.14 -18.79 1.64
N LEU A 205 -3.80 -17.66 2.26
CA LEU A 205 -2.41 -17.26 2.51
C LEU A 205 -1.71 -18.25 3.46
N GLU A 206 -2.37 -18.65 4.54
CA GLU A 206 -1.83 -19.63 5.49
C GLU A 206 -1.66 -21.02 4.85
N ASP A 207 -2.59 -21.46 4.00
CA ASP A 207 -2.43 -22.69 3.23
C ASP A 207 -1.22 -22.61 2.29
N LEU A 208 -1.04 -21.49 1.60
CA LEU A 208 0.10 -21.27 0.70
C LEU A 208 1.43 -21.24 1.46
N ILE A 209 1.52 -20.52 2.58
CA ILE A 209 2.71 -20.47 3.44
C ILE A 209 3.06 -21.88 3.94
N ARG A 210 2.06 -22.65 4.40
CA ARG A 210 2.27 -24.04 4.85
C ARG A 210 2.82 -24.93 3.74
N LYS A 211 2.30 -24.81 2.51
CA LYS A 211 2.80 -25.55 1.34
C LYS A 211 4.22 -25.14 0.97
N LEU A 212 4.53 -23.84 1.03
CA LEU A 212 5.88 -23.35 0.80
C LEU A 212 6.83 -23.92 1.86
N HIS A 213 6.51 -23.84 3.15
CA HIS A 213 7.35 -24.43 4.20
C HIS A 213 7.59 -25.93 4.00
N ALA A 214 6.57 -26.71 3.63
CA ALA A 214 6.74 -28.13 3.33
C ALA A 214 7.70 -28.33 2.13
N HIS A 215 7.52 -27.54 1.07
CA HIS A 215 8.41 -27.58 -0.09
C HIS A 215 9.87 -27.24 0.29
N LEU A 216 10.08 -26.18 1.07
CA LEU A 216 11.42 -25.76 1.52
C LEU A 216 12.08 -26.81 2.41
N ALA A 217 11.31 -27.55 3.21
CA ALA A 217 11.83 -28.64 4.04
C ALA A 217 12.29 -29.85 3.20
N ASP A 218 11.66 -30.10 2.06
CA ASP A 218 12.07 -31.15 1.11
C ASP A 218 13.32 -30.76 0.29
N LEU A 219 13.66 -29.47 0.24
CA LEU A 219 14.86 -28.98 -0.43
C LEU A 219 16.10 -29.22 0.45
N ASP A 220 16.81 -30.30 0.13
CA ASP A 220 18.04 -30.69 0.82
C ASP A 220 19.07 -29.54 0.90
N GLY A 221 19.45 -29.22 2.14
CA GLY A 221 20.40 -28.17 2.51
C GLY A 221 19.89 -26.73 2.38
N PHE A 222 18.64 -26.49 1.97
CA PHE A 222 18.14 -25.12 1.73
C PHE A 222 18.07 -24.29 3.01
N ILE A 223 17.37 -24.77 4.05
CA ILE A 223 17.22 -24.05 5.32
C ILE A 223 18.58 -23.75 5.96
N SER A 224 19.51 -24.69 5.88
CA SER A 224 20.88 -24.49 6.37
C SER A 224 21.63 -23.44 5.56
N ALA A 225 21.47 -23.40 4.24
CA ALA A 225 22.06 -22.38 3.39
C ALA A 225 21.45 -21.00 3.67
N ALA A 226 20.14 -20.89 3.77
CA ALA A 226 19.45 -19.65 4.12
C ALA A 226 19.91 -19.12 5.50
N GLY A 227 19.99 -20.00 6.50
CA GLY A 227 20.48 -19.64 7.83
C GLY A 227 21.98 -19.33 7.87
N GLU A 228 22.81 -19.91 7.01
CA GLU A 228 24.24 -19.54 6.89
C GLU A 228 24.41 -18.19 6.21
N GLU A 229 23.65 -17.91 5.15
CA GLU A 229 23.62 -16.59 4.52
C GLU A 229 23.13 -15.54 5.52
N TRP A 230 22.12 -15.87 6.31
CA TRP A 230 21.65 -15.03 7.41
C TRP A 230 22.75 -14.75 8.42
N ARG A 231 23.41 -15.78 8.95
CA ARG A 231 24.52 -15.64 9.92
C ARG A 231 25.76 -14.96 9.32
N ARG A 232 26.02 -15.15 8.03
CA ARG A 232 27.12 -14.48 7.30
C ARG A 232 26.86 -12.99 7.23
N ALA A 233 25.64 -12.59 6.84
CA ALA A 233 25.21 -11.21 6.88
C ALA A 233 25.14 -10.68 8.33
N HIS A 234 24.82 -11.47 9.34
CA HIS A 234 24.99 -10.97 10.72
C HIS A 234 26.47 -10.68 11.05
N ARG A 235 27.36 -11.68 10.89
CA ARG A 235 28.79 -11.57 11.25
C ARG A 235 29.52 -10.46 10.52
N GLN A 236 29.19 -10.26 9.24
CA GLN A 236 29.84 -9.26 8.40
C GLN A 236 29.59 -7.83 8.89
N TRP A 237 28.46 -7.58 9.56
CA TRP A 237 28.01 -6.23 9.87
C TRP A 237 28.08 -5.89 11.37
N TRP A 238 27.76 -6.85 12.25
CA TRP A 238 27.74 -6.62 13.71
C TRP A 238 28.94 -7.22 14.45
N GLY A 239 29.62 -8.17 13.82
CA GLY A 239 30.58 -9.04 14.51
C GLY A 239 29.90 -10.01 15.49
N GLY A 240 30.63 -11.04 15.93
CA GLY A 240 30.10 -12.05 16.86
C GLY A 240 29.19 -13.10 16.22
N ASP A 241 28.92 -14.18 16.96
CA ASP A 241 28.06 -15.28 16.52
C ASP A 241 26.60 -15.02 16.92
N TYR A 242 25.69 -15.08 15.95
CA TYR A 242 24.24 -14.96 16.15
C TYR A 242 23.58 -16.32 16.31
N SER A 243 22.75 -16.46 17.34
CA SER A 243 21.93 -17.65 17.58
C SER A 243 20.51 -17.43 17.04
N LEU A 244 20.10 -18.27 16.08
CA LEU A 244 18.76 -18.23 15.50
C LEU A 244 17.70 -18.67 16.51
N SER A 245 16.65 -17.87 16.70
CA SER A 245 15.42 -18.26 17.37
C SER A 245 14.53 -19.13 16.44
N GLU A 246 13.50 -19.80 16.98
CA GLU A 246 12.53 -20.52 16.13
C GLU A 246 11.75 -19.57 15.21
N SER A 247 11.43 -18.36 15.66
CA SER A 247 10.78 -17.33 14.86
C SER A 247 11.69 -16.85 13.72
N ASP A 248 13.00 -16.77 13.97
CA ASP A 248 13.99 -16.38 12.95
C ASP A 248 14.02 -17.41 11.82
N LEU A 249 13.87 -18.71 12.14
CA LEU A 249 13.90 -19.77 11.14
C LEU A 249 12.74 -19.65 10.13
N VAL A 250 11.56 -19.24 10.58
CA VAL A 250 10.40 -19.01 9.70
C VAL A 250 10.69 -17.83 8.77
N LEU A 251 11.15 -16.72 9.32
CA LEU A 251 11.46 -15.53 8.53
C LEU A 251 12.60 -15.79 7.54
N ILE A 252 13.67 -16.46 7.98
CA ILE A 252 14.81 -16.88 7.16
C ILE A 252 14.35 -17.74 5.99
N ALA A 253 13.45 -18.68 6.22
CA ALA A 253 12.94 -19.57 5.18
C ALA A 253 12.15 -18.78 4.12
N LEU A 254 11.25 -17.90 4.55
CA LEU A 254 10.42 -17.08 3.65
C LEU A 254 11.26 -16.06 2.88
N TRP A 255 12.17 -15.35 3.57
CA TRP A 255 13.16 -14.47 2.97
C TRP A 255 14.01 -15.21 1.96
N GLY A 256 14.61 -16.33 2.39
CA GLY A 256 15.49 -17.15 1.57
C GLY A 256 14.77 -17.63 0.32
N ALA A 257 13.49 -18.00 0.40
CA ALA A 257 12.72 -18.43 -0.77
C ALA A 257 12.65 -17.32 -1.83
N GLY A 258 12.50 -16.06 -1.40
CA GLY A 258 12.41 -14.89 -2.26
C GLY A 258 13.75 -14.40 -2.82
N VAL A 259 14.90 -14.76 -2.22
CA VAL A 259 16.21 -14.20 -2.62
C VAL A 259 17.27 -15.24 -2.99
N ILE A 260 17.10 -16.52 -2.65
CA ILE A 260 18.05 -17.59 -2.95
C ILE A 260 17.60 -18.34 -4.21
N ALA A 261 18.56 -18.68 -5.06
CA ALA A 261 18.38 -19.45 -6.28
C ALA A 261 19.31 -20.69 -6.30
N PRO A 262 18.99 -21.72 -7.10
CA PRO A 262 19.92 -22.82 -7.37
C PRO A 262 21.24 -22.31 -7.97
N ALA A 263 22.36 -22.77 -7.41
CA ALA A 263 23.70 -22.40 -7.89
C ALA A 263 24.20 -23.43 -8.95
N PRO A 264 24.41 -23.05 -10.22
CA PRO A 264 24.92 -23.93 -11.24
C PRO A 264 26.44 -24.08 -11.07
N ALA A 265 26.88 -25.34 -10.93
CA ALA A 265 28.28 -25.75 -11.01
C ALA A 265 29.25 -25.14 -9.97
N THR A 266 28.80 -24.92 -8.74
CA THR A 266 29.62 -24.56 -7.56
C THR A 266 29.65 -25.68 -6.52
N ALA A 267 30.59 -25.62 -5.56
CA ALA A 267 30.64 -26.55 -4.43
C ALA A 267 29.43 -26.40 -3.47
N THR A 268 28.76 -25.24 -3.49
CA THR A 268 27.51 -24.96 -2.78
C THR A 268 26.31 -25.06 -3.73
N ARG A 269 25.21 -25.67 -3.25
CA ARG A 269 23.97 -25.94 -4.01
C ARG A 269 23.08 -24.70 -4.19
N TRP A 270 23.24 -23.70 -3.34
CA TRP A 270 22.37 -22.52 -3.21
C TRP A 270 23.19 -21.23 -3.16
N ALA A 271 22.69 -20.15 -3.75
CA ALA A 271 23.32 -18.83 -3.71
C ALA A 271 22.28 -17.69 -3.83
N VAL A 272 22.61 -16.49 -3.35
CA VAL A 272 21.77 -15.29 -3.54
C VAL A 272 21.57 -15.02 -5.04
N SER A 273 20.32 -14.75 -5.42
CA SER A 273 19.91 -14.57 -6.79
C SER A 273 20.48 -13.28 -7.37
N GLY A 274 21.47 -13.39 -8.26
CA GLY A 274 21.93 -12.30 -9.12
C GLY A 274 21.04 -12.09 -10.35
N GLY A 275 19.71 -12.18 -10.21
CA GLY A 275 18.75 -12.10 -11.32
C GLY A 275 18.38 -13.44 -11.97
N ARG A 276 18.39 -14.53 -11.19
CA ARG A 276 17.90 -15.86 -11.59
C ARG A 276 16.58 -16.21 -10.92
N GLY A 277 15.92 -17.24 -11.45
CA GLY A 277 14.77 -17.92 -10.84
C GLY A 277 15.02 -18.24 -9.37
N THR A 278 14.30 -17.58 -8.46
CA THR A 278 14.37 -17.83 -7.01
C THR A 278 13.64 -19.13 -6.65
N VAL A 279 13.86 -19.65 -5.45
CA VAL A 279 13.12 -20.84 -4.97
C VAL A 279 11.62 -20.58 -4.92
N LEU A 280 11.20 -19.36 -4.59
CA LEU A 280 9.80 -18.95 -4.64
C LEU A 280 9.24 -18.98 -6.07
N GLU A 281 10.01 -18.53 -7.07
CA GLU A 281 9.59 -18.58 -8.48
C GLU A 281 9.51 -20.01 -9.02
N ASP A 282 10.38 -20.92 -8.55
CA ASP A 282 10.30 -22.34 -8.89
C ASP A 282 9.09 -23.02 -8.22
N PHE A 283 8.84 -22.72 -6.93
CA PHE A 283 7.65 -23.16 -6.22
C PHE A 283 6.36 -22.66 -6.89
N ALA A 284 6.35 -21.41 -7.37
CA ALA A 284 5.22 -20.82 -8.06
C ALA A 284 4.84 -21.56 -9.35
N ARG A 285 5.77 -22.31 -9.97
CA ARG A 285 5.52 -23.08 -11.20
C ARG A 285 4.93 -24.46 -10.96
N LEU A 286 4.85 -24.92 -9.71
CA LEU A 286 4.31 -26.24 -9.38
C LEU A 286 2.79 -26.31 -9.70
N PRO A 287 2.32 -27.33 -10.45
CA PRO A 287 0.90 -27.45 -10.83
C PRO A 287 -0.06 -27.39 -9.64
N GLU A 288 0.26 -28.07 -8.55
CA GLU A 288 -0.55 -28.13 -7.33
C GLU A 288 -0.65 -26.78 -6.59
N VAL A 289 0.33 -25.89 -6.79
CA VAL A 289 0.29 -24.51 -6.30
C VAL A 289 -0.56 -23.66 -7.24
N ARG A 290 -0.33 -23.77 -8.56
CA ARG A 290 -1.04 -23.01 -9.59
C ARG A 290 -2.55 -23.25 -9.57
N GLU A 291 -2.99 -24.49 -9.40
CA GLU A 291 -4.41 -24.88 -9.45
C GLU A 291 -5.27 -24.16 -8.41
N ARG A 292 -4.72 -23.92 -7.21
CA ARG A 292 -5.46 -23.30 -6.10
C ARG A 292 -5.03 -21.85 -5.83
N HIS A 293 -3.74 -21.58 -5.87
CA HIS A 293 -3.14 -20.35 -5.34
C HIS A 293 -2.54 -19.45 -6.40
N GLY A 294 -2.82 -19.72 -7.69
CA GLY A 294 -2.11 -19.09 -8.80
C GLY A 294 -2.03 -17.56 -8.71
N ARG A 295 -3.16 -16.88 -8.49
CA ARG A 295 -3.17 -15.41 -8.37
C ARG A 295 -2.39 -14.89 -7.17
N LEU A 296 -2.49 -15.56 -6.02
CA LEU A 296 -1.82 -15.15 -4.79
C LEU A 296 -0.30 -15.35 -4.90
N ILE A 297 0.15 -16.48 -5.47
CA ILE A 297 1.59 -16.71 -5.64
C ILE A 297 2.19 -15.79 -6.71
N ASP A 298 1.43 -15.46 -7.76
CA ASP A 298 1.86 -14.46 -8.76
C ASP A 298 2.01 -13.08 -8.09
N ALA A 299 1.03 -12.67 -7.29
CA ALA A 299 1.08 -11.43 -6.52
C ALA A 299 2.24 -11.41 -5.50
N TRP A 300 2.56 -12.54 -4.87
CA TRP A 300 3.72 -12.66 -4.00
C TRP A 300 5.02 -12.45 -4.79
N VAL A 301 5.22 -13.18 -5.88
CA VAL A 301 6.43 -13.09 -6.71
C VAL A 301 6.62 -11.68 -7.28
N GLU A 302 5.55 -11.04 -7.75
CA GLU A 302 5.62 -9.76 -8.46
C GLU A 302 5.58 -8.53 -7.54
N SER A 303 4.81 -8.61 -6.47
CA SER A 303 4.38 -7.44 -5.70
C SER A 303 4.64 -7.54 -4.20
N ALA A 304 5.11 -8.68 -3.67
CA ALA A 304 5.51 -8.69 -2.26
C ALA A 304 6.61 -7.65 -2.02
N ARG A 305 6.51 -7.01 -0.86
CA ARG A 305 7.44 -5.96 -0.43
C ARG A 305 7.94 -6.32 0.94
N PHE A 306 9.25 -6.41 1.07
CA PHE A 306 9.86 -6.27 2.36
C PHE A 306 10.06 -4.79 2.65
N GLY A 307 9.54 -4.32 3.75
CA GLY A 307 9.56 -2.90 4.09
C GLY A 307 9.87 -2.67 5.55
N VAL A 308 10.14 -1.40 5.84
CA VAL A 308 10.32 -0.86 7.19
C VAL A 308 9.09 -0.02 7.48
N TRP A 309 8.05 -0.69 7.95
CA TRP A 309 6.69 -0.21 7.98
C TRP A 309 6.40 0.53 9.28
N GLN A 310 6.46 1.86 9.25
CA GLN A 310 5.99 2.68 10.35
C GLN A 310 4.47 2.59 10.46
N VAL A 311 3.99 2.31 11.68
CA VAL A 311 2.56 2.27 11.98
C VAL A 311 2.03 3.69 12.19
N ASP A 312 0.89 4.03 11.57
CA ASP A 312 0.23 5.32 11.82
C ASP A 312 -0.21 5.43 13.31
N PRO A 313 0.14 6.54 14.02
CA PRO A 313 -0.11 6.73 15.45
C PRO A 313 -1.58 6.92 15.85
N HIS A 314 -2.44 7.26 14.90
CA HIS A 314 -3.79 7.76 15.16
C HIS A 314 -4.89 6.86 14.59
N GLN A 315 -4.49 5.71 14.06
CA GLN A 315 -5.42 4.82 13.43
C GLN A 315 -6.26 4.00 14.40
N ARG A 316 -7.43 3.60 13.88
CA ARG A 316 -8.40 2.69 14.51
C ARG A 316 -8.96 1.80 13.40
N GLY A 317 -9.62 0.72 13.77
CA GLY A 317 -10.23 -0.22 12.83
C GLY A 317 -9.46 -1.54 12.74
N PRO A 318 -9.91 -2.48 11.90
CA PRO A 318 -9.45 -3.86 11.91
C PRO A 318 -8.02 -4.09 11.40
N GLY A 319 -7.44 -3.16 10.63
CA GLY A 319 -6.09 -3.24 10.08
C GLY A 319 -5.20 -2.05 10.45
N LEU A 320 -4.00 -2.01 9.85
CA LEU A 320 -3.02 -0.95 10.04
C LEU A 320 -2.63 -0.27 8.72
N ILE A 321 -2.70 1.05 8.68
CA ILE A 321 -2.00 1.94 7.77
C ILE A 321 -0.53 1.88 8.13
N LEU A 322 0.27 1.58 7.13
CA LEU A 322 1.70 1.36 7.21
C LEU A 322 2.39 2.25 6.18
N ASP A 323 3.37 3.01 6.63
CA ASP A 323 4.24 3.85 5.81
C ASP A 323 5.62 3.19 5.72
N ASP A 324 6.06 2.78 4.54
CA ASP A 324 7.41 2.26 4.34
C ASP A 324 8.42 3.41 4.40
N LEU A 325 9.26 3.42 5.44
CA LEU A 325 10.27 4.44 5.67
C LEU A 325 11.36 4.49 4.58
N LEU A 326 11.50 3.42 3.78
CA LEU A 326 12.49 3.35 2.71
C LEU A 326 11.97 3.95 1.41
N THR A 327 10.74 3.64 1.03
CA THR A 327 10.18 4.00 -0.29
C THR A 327 9.12 5.08 -0.24
N GLY A 328 8.59 5.40 0.94
CA GLY A 328 7.42 6.25 1.11
C GLY A 328 6.10 5.59 0.67
N LEU A 329 6.11 4.30 0.33
CA LEU A 329 4.90 3.55 0.00
C LEU A 329 3.98 3.49 1.21
N LYS A 330 2.71 3.84 1.00
CA LYS A 330 1.67 3.75 2.02
C LYS A 330 0.68 2.65 1.67
N ILE A 331 0.41 1.75 2.62
CA ILE A 331 -0.55 0.66 2.46
C ILE A 331 -1.48 0.55 3.67
N TYR A 332 -2.65 -0.07 3.50
CA TYR A 332 -3.52 -0.50 4.59
C TYR A 332 -3.57 -2.02 4.62
N ALA A 333 -3.02 -2.60 5.69
CA ALA A 333 -2.73 -4.02 5.81
C ALA A 333 -3.52 -4.71 6.91
N ALA A 334 -3.90 -5.96 6.65
CA ALA A 334 -4.32 -6.93 7.64
C ALA A 334 -3.07 -7.64 8.20
N VAL A 335 -2.60 -7.18 9.36
CA VAL A 335 -1.46 -7.78 10.07
C VAL A 335 -1.88 -9.01 10.88
N GLU A 336 -0.92 -9.86 11.20
CA GLU A 336 -1.13 -11.07 12.00
C GLU A 336 -1.75 -10.75 13.37
N PRO A 337 -2.69 -11.59 13.88
CA PRO A 337 -3.23 -11.44 15.23
C PRO A 337 -2.12 -11.39 16.28
N GLY A 338 -2.21 -10.48 17.25
CA GLY A 338 -1.18 -10.27 18.28
C GLY A 338 -0.22 -9.11 17.96
N VAL A 339 0.21 -8.94 16.71
CA VAL A 339 1.09 -7.81 16.32
C VAL A 339 0.41 -6.48 16.61
N ARG A 340 -0.89 -6.38 16.32
CA ARG A 340 -1.68 -5.18 16.62
C ARG A 340 -1.76 -4.89 18.13
N ASP A 341 -1.77 -5.92 18.97
CA ASP A 341 -1.83 -5.77 20.43
C ASP A 341 -0.45 -5.40 21.01
N ASP A 342 0.63 -5.82 20.35
CA ASP A 342 2.01 -5.52 20.72
C ASP A 342 2.47 -4.12 20.28
N VAL A 343 1.77 -3.48 19.34
CA VAL A 343 1.99 -2.07 18.96
C VAL A 343 1.43 -1.16 20.06
N ALA A 344 2.26 -0.90 21.06
CA ALA A 344 1.92 -0.06 22.20
C ALA A 344 2.23 1.43 21.97
N ASP A 345 3.09 1.76 21.01
CA ASP A 345 3.57 3.12 20.78
C ASP A 345 3.11 3.65 19.41
N PRO A 346 2.63 4.91 19.32
CA PRO A 346 2.29 5.59 18.07
C PRO A 346 3.40 5.59 16.99
N TRP A 347 4.63 5.19 17.30
CA TRP A 347 5.76 5.21 16.36
C TRP A 347 6.44 3.86 16.18
N THR A 348 5.77 2.77 16.57
CA THR A 348 6.28 1.41 16.33
C THR A 348 6.52 1.17 14.84
N VAL A 349 7.61 0.49 14.53
CA VAL A 349 7.98 0.11 13.16
C VAL A 349 7.97 -1.40 13.04
N LEU A 350 7.31 -1.91 12.01
CA LEU A 350 7.29 -3.33 11.68
C LEU A 350 8.28 -3.60 10.55
N VAL A 351 9.16 -4.56 10.73
CA VAL A 351 10.12 -4.98 9.70
C VAL A 351 9.71 -6.36 9.21
N GLY A 352 9.40 -6.47 7.93
CA GLY A 352 8.91 -7.72 7.39
C GLY A 352 8.28 -7.64 6.01
N PRO A 353 7.96 -8.81 5.42
CA PRO A 353 7.32 -8.90 4.13
C PRO A 353 5.79 -8.73 4.23
N MET A 354 5.26 -7.95 3.30
CA MET A 354 3.84 -7.74 3.06
C MET A 354 3.52 -8.23 1.64
N VAL A 355 2.37 -8.87 1.45
CA VAL A 355 1.90 -9.39 0.16
C VAL A 355 0.47 -8.91 -0.12
N PRO A 356 0.15 -8.45 -1.34
CA PRO A 356 -1.23 -8.18 -1.71
C PRO A 356 -1.97 -9.48 -2.05
N ASP A 357 -3.06 -9.76 -1.35
CA ASP A 357 -3.96 -10.89 -1.55
C ASP A 357 -5.37 -10.38 -1.86
N GLY A 358 -5.82 -10.51 -3.12
CA GLY A 358 -7.13 -9.99 -3.52
C GLY A 358 -7.28 -8.48 -3.26
N GLY A 359 -6.19 -7.72 -3.38
CA GLY A 359 -6.14 -6.29 -3.09
C GLY A 359 -6.03 -5.94 -1.61
N ILE A 360 -5.97 -6.91 -0.68
CA ILE A 360 -5.71 -6.67 0.74
C ILE A 360 -4.23 -6.93 0.99
N TRP A 361 -3.50 -5.95 1.52
CA TRP A 361 -2.14 -6.19 1.98
C TRP A 361 -2.17 -7.04 3.24
N ARG A 362 -1.36 -8.09 3.28
CA ARG A 362 -1.27 -9.02 4.40
C ARG A 362 0.19 -9.19 4.80
N SER A 363 0.47 -9.17 6.10
CA SER A 363 1.79 -9.56 6.58
C SER A 363 2.02 -11.04 6.36
N LEU A 364 3.25 -11.43 6.05
CA LEU A 364 3.66 -12.82 6.27
C LEU A 364 4.14 -13.01 7.72
N PRO A 365 4.29 -14.26 8.20
CA PRO A 365 4.81 -14.55 9.52
C PRO A 365 6.23 -14.01 9.73
N GLY A 366 6.59 -13.76 10.98
CA GLY A 366 7.93 -13.34 11.38
C GLY A 366 8.16 -11.83 11.22
N LEU A 367 7.12 -11.00 11.38
CA LEU A 367 7.31 -9.57 11.53
C LEU A 367 8.13 -9.28 12.79
N VAL A 368 9.11 -8.39 12.66
CA VAL A 368 9.86 -7.88 13.81
C VAL A 368 9.37 -6.49 14.17
N VAL A 369 9.22 -6.24 15.47
CA VAL A 369 8.75 -4.97 16.01
C VAL A 369 9.96 -4.19 16.51
N LEU A 370 10.19 -3.02 15.93
CA LEU A 370 11.25 -2.11 16.31
C LEU A 370 10.68 -0.88 17.02
N SER A 371 11.45 -0.37 17.97
CA SER A 371 11.30 0.97 18.51
C SER A 371 11.70 2.03 17.47
N PRO A 372 11.27 3.29 17.65
CA PRO A 372 11.64 4.38 16.73
C PRO A 372 13.15 4.56 16.58
N ALA A 373 13.91 4.38 17.65
CA ALA A 373 15.36 4.54 17.62
C ALA A 373 16.07 3.45 16.82
N GLU A 374 15.62 2.20 16.96
CA GLU A 374 16.15 1.05 16.21
C GLU A 374 15.80 1.22 14.72
N ALA A 375 14.58 1.67 14.41
CA ALA A 375 14.17 1.97 13.05
C ALA A 375 14.96 3.13 12.41
N ASP A 376 15.26 4.20 13.13
CA ASP A 376 16.09 5.30 12.62
C ASP A 376 17.51 4.83 12.25
N ILE A 377 18.12 4.00 13.10
CA ILE A 377 19.43 3.38 12.82
C ILE A 377 19.34 2.53 11.56
N LEU A 378 18.26 1.76 11.43
CA LEU A 378 18.00 0.87 10.32
C LEU A 378 17.93 1.62 8.99
N VAL A 379 17.04 2.61 8.92
CA VAL A 379 16.79 3.42 7.73
C VAL A 379 18.05 4.18 7.33
N GLY A 380 18.78 4.73 8.32
CA GLY A 380 20.06 5.40 8.09
C GLY A 380 21.07 4.51 7.36
N ARG A 381 21.24 3.26 7.83
CA ARG A 381 22.17 2.29 7.21
C ARG A 381 21.78 1.90 5.80
N VAL A 382 20.51 1.57 5.58
CA VAL A 382 20.01 1.19 4.25
C VAL A 382 20.22 2.32 3.24
N ASN A 383 19.94 3.57 3.63
CA ASN A 383 20.12 4.73 2.77
C ASN A 383 21.59 5.02 2.43
N GLU A 384 22.50 4.89 3.41
CA GLU A 384 23.94 5.07 3.17
C GLU A 384 24.46 4.04 2.17
N LEU A 385 24.07 2.77 2.33
CA LEU A 385 24.49 1.70 1.42
C LEU A 385 23.88 1.81 0.04
N ALA A 386 22.61 2.15 -0.06
CA ALA A 386 21.97 2.38 -1.35
C ALA A 386 22.68 3.52 -2.10
N SER A 387 23.10 4.57 -1.40
CA SER A 387 23.88 5.66 -1.98
C SER A 387 25.22 5.16 -2.52
N VAL A 388 25.93 4.29 -1.80
CA VAL A 388 27.18 3.70 -2.30
C VAL A 388 26.95 2.73 -3.47
N VAL A 389 25.88 1.93 -3.45
CA VAL A 389 25.51 1.04 -4.57
C VAL A 389 25.17 1.85 -5.82
N VAL A 390 24.50 2.99 -5.67
CA VAL A 390 24.20 3.92 -6.77
C VAL A 390 25.47 4.58 -7.31
N GLU A 391 26.44 4.94 -6.44
CA GLU A 391 27.69 5.60 -6.83
C GLU A 391 28.74 4.66 -7.42
N CYS A 392 28.87 3.44 -6.91
CA CYS A 392 29.94 2.50 -7.25
C CYS A 392 29.47 1.29 -8.07
N GLY A 393 28.17 1.04 -8.16
CA GLY A 393 27.59 -0.17 -8.76
C GLY A 393 27.55 -1.36 -7.77
N PRO A 394 26.72 -2.38 -8.04
CA PRO A 394 26.40 -3.45 -7.08
C PRO A 394 27.57 -4.40 -6.72
N GLY A 395 28.71 -4.29 -7.39
CA GLY A 395 29.89 -5.14 -7.16
C GLY A 395 30.96 -4.54 -6.22
N ASP A 396 30.88 -3.24 -5.92
CA ASP A 396 31.96 -2.47 -5.28
C ASP A 396 31.54 -1.79 -3.96
N ALA A 397 30.42 -2.21 -3.34
CA ALA A 397 29.94 -1.66 -2.07
C ALA A 397 30.95 -1.89 -0.92
N PRO A 398 31.53 -0.84 -0.31
CA PRO A 398 32.49 -0.93 0.79
C PRO A 398 31.82 -1.18 2.14
N GLN A 399 32.62 -1.65 3.09
CA GLN A 399 32.23 -1.87 4.49
C GLN A 399 32.01 -0.52 5.20
N LEU A 400 30.83 -0.31 5.76
CA LEU A 400 30.56 0.82 6.66
C LEU A 400 30.82 0.40 8.10
N GLY A 401 31.65 1.16 8.81
CA GLY A 401 31.94 0.94 10.22
C GLY A 401 30.86 1.56 11.12
N VAL A 402 30.62 0.95 12.29
CA VAL A 402 29.61 1.29 13.33
C VAL A 402 29.90 2.63 14.05
N GLY A 403 30.46 3.61 13.36
CA GLY A 403 30.93 4.86 13.94
C GLY A 403 29.93 6.01 13.81
N ALA A 404 29.04 6.14 14.79
CA ALA A 404 28.30 7.35 15.16
C ALA A 404 27.19 7.84 14.19
N ILE A 405 25.99 7.27 14.35
CA ILE A 405 24.74 7.93 13.92
C ILE A 405 24.13 8.60 15.16
N PRO A 406 24.01 9.94 15.21
CA PRO A 406 23.28 10.60 16.28
C PRO A 406 21.79 10.20 16.23
N PRO A 407 21.15 9.85 17.37
CA PRO A 407 19.72 9.59 17.42
C PRO A 407 18.97 10.91 17.26
N SER A 408 18.67 11.28 16.02
CA SER A 408 17.65 12.26 15.65
C SER A 408 17.71 12.43 14.15
N MET A 409 16.86 11.76 13.40
CA MET A 409 16.17 12.30 12.23
C MET A 409 15.10 11.27 11.87
N LEU A 410 13.89 11.44 12.40
CA LEU A 410 12.71 11.16 11.58
C LEU A 410 13.05 11.77 10.22
N PRO A 411 13.19 11.00 9.14
CA PRO A 411 13.32 11.60 7.83
C PRO A 411 12.11 12.52 7.72
N GLU A 412 12.32 13.83 7.55
CA GLU A 412 11.28 14.61 6.88
C GLU A 412 11.02 13.81 5.61
N MET A 413 9.84 13.16 5.54
CA MET A 413 9.49 12.34 4.39
C MET A 413 9.48 13.27 3.20
N GLY A 414 10.61 13.34 2.51
CA GLY A 414 10.76 14.00 1.25
C GLY A 414 9.86 13.33 0.23
N PRO A 415 9.76 13.88 -0.99
CA PRO A 415 9.07 13.18 -2.07
C PRO A 415 9.64 11.75 -2.19
N PRO A 416 8.79 10.74 -2.44
CA PRO A 416 9.23 9.35 -2.56
C PRO A 416 10.36 9.25 -3.59
N PRO A 417 11.40 8.43 -3.34
CA PRO A 417 12.51 8.28 -4.26
C PRO A 417 12.01 7.78 -5.62
N PRO A 418 12.71 8.13 -6.73
CA PRO A 418 12.37 7.60 -8.05
C PRO A 418 12.30 6.06 -8.03
N PRO A 419 11.45 5.41 -8.85
CA PRO A 419 11.22 3.96 -8.78
C PRO A 419 12.50 3.10 -8.90
N GLU A 420 13.48 3.56 -9.66
CA GLU A 420 14.78 2.89 -9.81
C GLU A 420 15.58 2.90 -8.50
N VAL A 421 15.53 4.00 -7.75
CA VAL A 421 16.18 4.17 -6.44
C VAL A 421 15.40 3.43 -5.35
N ALA A 422 14.07 3.52 -5.37
CA ALA A 422 13.20 2.76 -4.48
C ALA A 422 13.45 1.25 -4.61
N ARG A 423 13.62 0.75 -5.84
CA ARG A 423 13.98 -0.65 -6.09
C ARG A 423 15.35 -1.00 -5.52
N VAL A 424 16.37 -0.15 -5.70
CA VAL A 424 17.70 -0.39 -5.10
C VAL A 424 17.60 -0.39 -3.57
N LEU A 425 16.81 0.50 -2.96
CA LEU A 425 16.59 0.54 -1.52
C LEU A 425 15.93 -0.74 -1.00
N VAL A 426 14.88 -1.21 -1.68
CA VAL A 426 14.17 -2.46 -1.35
C VAL A 426 15.08 -3.67 -1.57
N ASP A 427 15.82 -3.74 -2.68
CA ASP A 427 16.77 -4.83 -2.96
C ASP A 427 17.92 -4.82 -1.94
N THR A 428 18.37 -3.64 -1.52
CA THR A 428 19.40 -3.46 -0.47
C THR A 428 18.87 -3.87 0.89
N ALA A 429 17.67 -3.43 1.28
CA ALA A 429 17.02 -3.85 2.52
C ALA A 429 16.74 -5.36 2.54
N ASN A 430 16.30 -5.93 1.42
CA ASN A 430 16.15 -7.38 1.25
C ASN A 430 17.48 -8.11 1.38
N ALA A 431 18.58 -7.59 0.85
CA ALA A 431 19.90 -8.20 1.03
C ALA A 431 20.43 -8.06 2.47
N MET A 432 20.04 -6.98 3.15
CA MET A 432 20.45 -6.63 4.52
C MET A 432 19.52 -7.18 5.59
N LEU A 433 18.40 -7.77 5.24
CA LEU A 433 17.39 -8.33 6.15
C LEU A 433 17.96 -9.12 7.35
N PRO A 434 19.01 -9.95 7.19
CA PRO A 434 19.69 -10.56 8.32
C PRO A 434 20.48 -9.61 9.24
N GLU A 435 21.00 -8.51 8.71
CA GLU A 435 21.59 -7.39 9.44
C GLU A 435 20.51 -6.59 10.21
N LEU A 436 19.29 -6.50 9.67
CA LEU A 436 18.20 -5.68 10.22
C LEU A 436 17.60 -6.22 11.53
N LEU A 437 17.74 -7.52 11.82
CA LEU A 437 16.95 -8.24 12.84
C LEU A 437 17.81 -8.91 13.92
N ALA A 438 19.00 -8.37 14.14
CA ALA A 438 20.04 -8.91 15.01
C ALA A 438 20.00 -8.39 16.46
N GLU A 439 19.02 -7.55 16.82
CA GLU A 439 18.90 -6.91 18.15
C GLU A 439 18.12 -7.73 19.18
#